data_AF-A0A2G7GCL4-F1
#
_entry.id   AF-A0A2G7GCL4-F1
#
_cell.length_a   1.000
_cell.length_b   1.000
_cell.length_c   1.000
_cell.angle_alpha   90.00
_cell.angle_beta   90.00
_cell.angle_gamma   90.00
#
_symmetry.space_group_name_H-M   'P 1'
#
loop_
_entity.id
_entity.type
_entity.pdbx_description
1 polymer ?
#
loop_
_entity_poly.entity_id
_entity_poly.type
_entity_poly.pdbx_seq_one_letter_code
_entity_poly.pdbx_strand_id
1 'polypeptide(L)'
;MQPLFRIWTQPRTLSTPRPFLSSILHRPNAYSKGRMASTVTQLSLKPHHHVVKIEGAREDSENHGEDLISQLKSIPSDITALRIEEDAPSDKEWAILGSHFTDIQSLELESGFNEDLNDKELPLHWPLKRCQLSSACGEVTLTPHIRQGRVSHLILLLTSGIRFEGPTSSELSKAHSQAIARGEEKADYITVKEGTPEERQNQITSIPELASKWMINKYEGKKEHQLEEDNYPPPTINIRFVVTVLT
;
A
#
# COMPACT_ATOMS: atom_id res chain seq x y z
N MET A 1 -55.00 8.40 -40.27
CA MET A 1 -55.30 8.35 -38.82
C MET A 1 -53.99 8.53 -38.06
N GLN A 2 -53.82 9.68 -37.40
CA GLN A 2 -52.95 9.85 -36.22
C GLN A 2 -53.64 9.22 -34.99
N PRO A 3 -53.06 9.11 -33.76
CA PRO A 3 -51.94 9.88 -33.17
C PRO A 3 -50.92 8.96 -32.40
N LEU A 4 -49.78 9.40 -31.86
CA LEU A 4 -49.60 10.29 -30.71
C LEU A 4 -48.15 10.78 -30.57
N PHE A 5 -48.06 12.07 -30.27
CA PHE A 5 -46.89 12.82 -29.83
C PHE A 5 -46.34 12.35 -28.48
N ARG A 6 -45.02 12.50 -28.27
CA ARG A 6 -44.45 13.37 -27.21
C ARG A 6 -42.92 13.42 -27.32
N ILE A 7 -42.45 14.56 -27.83
CA ILE A 7 -41.10 15.08 -27.55
C ILE A 7 -41.17 15.66 -26.14
N TRP A 8 -40.31 15.18 -25.24
CA TRP A 8 -39.98 15.87 -24.00
C TRP A 8 -38.49 16.13 -23.95
N THR A 9 -38.18 17.40 -23.77
CA THR A 9 -36.90 17.99 -23.43
C THR A 9 -36.46 17.56 -22.02
N GLN A 10 -35.19 17.20 -21.88
CA GLN A 10 -34.20 17.77 -20.95
C GLN A 10 -33.17 16.71 -20.50
N PRO A 11 -31.86 16.94 -20.70
CA PRO A 11 -30.83 16.16 -20.02
C PRO A 11 -30.87 16.50 -18.52
N ARG A 12 -31.03 15.48 -17.68
CA ARG A 12 -30.76 15.63 -16.24
C ARG A 12 -29.29 16.01 -16.09
N THR A 13 -29.07 17.19 -15.56
CA THR A 13 -27.78 17.67 -15.08
C THR A 13 -27.24 16.69 -14.04
N LEU A 14 -26.07 16.12 -14.30
CA LEU A 14 -25.26 15.48 -13.28
C LEU A 14 -24.88 16.56 -12.27
N SER A 15 -25.50 16.53 -11.09
CA SER A 15 -25.06 17.36 -9.97
C SER A 15 -23.69 16.87 -9.51
N THR A 16 -22.69 17.72 -9.69
CA THR A 16 -21.38 17.59 -9.05
C THR A 16 -21.55 17.61 -7.52
N PRO A 17 -20.85 16.74 -6.76
CA PRO A 17 -20.73 16.93 -5.33
C PRO A 17 -20.04 18.28 -5.07
N ARG A 18 -20.70 19.16 -4.32
CA ARG A 18 -20.10 20.43 -3.91
C ARG A 18 -18.88 20.19 -3.01
N PRO A 19 -17.80 20.96 -3.16
CA PRO A 19 -16.65 20.91 -2.28
C PRO A 19 -17.00 21.55 -0.94
N PHE A 20 -16.89 20.80 0.15
CA PHE A 20 -16.95 21.38 1.50
C PHE A 20 -15.55 21.83 1.92
N LEU A 21 -15.22 23.08 1.61
CA LEU A 21 -14.21 23.86 2.36
C LEU A 21 -14.72 25.29 2.53
N SER A 22 -15.13 25.65 3.75
CA SER A 22 -14.84 26.98 4.31
C SER A 22 -15.08 26.99 5.82
N SER A 23 -14.01 27.20 6.59
CA SER A 23 -13.99 28.12 7.73
C SER A 23 -12.56 28.27 8.22
N ILE A 24 -11.85 29.19 7.55
CA ILE A 24 -10.65 29.84 8.07
C ILE A 24 -11.11 30.77 9.18
N LEU A 25 -10.71 30.50 10.43
CA LEU A 25 -10.64 31.53 11.46
C LEU A 25 -9.19 32.00 11.56
N HIS A 26 -8.98 33.25 11.14
CA HIS A 26 -7.77 34.03 11.37
C HIS A 26 -7.44 34.11 12.87
N ARG A 27 -6.18 33.82 13.23
CA ARG A 27 -5.49 34.51 14.33
C ARG A 27 -4.02 34.75 13.98
N PRO A 28 -3.43 35.88 14.44
CA PRO A 28 -2.27 36.48 13.83
C PRO A 28 -0.94 35.86 14.25
N ASN A 29 0.03 36.02 13.36
CA ASN A 29 1.47 35.79 13.51
C ASN A 29 2.01 36.10 14.91
N ALA A 30 2.65 35.11 15.53
CA ALA A 30 3.68 35.32 16.54
C ALA A 30 4.93 34.53 16.11
N TYR A 31 5.90 35.26 15.57
CA TYR A 31 7.25 34.75 15.33
C TYR A 31 7.91 34.43 16.67
N SER A 32 8.02 33.16 17.04
CA SER A 32 8.99 32.72 18.03
C SER A 32 10.27 32.28 17.32
N LYS A 33 11.29 33.14 17.35
CA LYS A 33 12.68 32.78 17.01
C LYS A 33 13.18 31.74 18.02
N GLY A 34 13.00 30.46 17.71
CA GLY A 34 13.73 29.36 18.32
C GLY A 34 14.55 28.67 17.24
N ARG A 35 15.84 28.98 17.14
CA ARG A 35 16.79 28.14 16.40
C ARG A 35 16.93 26.83 17.17
N MET A 36 16.17 25.81 16.80
CA MET A 36 16.66 24.45 16.89
C MET A 36 17.33 24.13 15.56
N ALA A 37 18.65 23.99 15.58
CA ALA A 37 19.38 23.38 14.49
C ALA A 37 18.93 21.90 14.43
N SER A 38 17.89 21.65 13.65
CA SER A 38 17.55 20.29 13.27
C SER A 38 18.62 19.85 12.28
N THR A 39 19.48 18.93 12.71
CA THR A 39 20.33 18.14 11.80
C THR A 39 19.43 17.21 10.99
N VAL A 40 18.58 17.79 10.16
CA VAL A 40 17.96 17.07 9.04
C VAL A 40 19.08 16.95 8.02
N THR A 41 19.71 15.78 7.97
CA THR A 41 20.46 15.36 6.79
C THR A 41 19.58 15.71 5.60
N GLN A 42 20.08 16.58 4.72
CA GLN A 42 19.33 17.16 3.62
C GLN A 42 18.94 16.03 2.66
N LEU A 43 17.82 15.35 2.94
CA LEU A 43 17.26 14.32 2.07
C LEU A 43 16.93 15.02 0.76
N SER A 44 17.64 14.64 -0.31
CA SER A 44 17.25 15.04 -1.64
C SER A 44 15.81 14.57 -1.86
N LEU A 45 14.90 15.49 -2.18
CA LEU A 45 13.51 15.16 -2.51
C LEU A 45 13.39 14.34 -3.80
N LYS A 46 14.47 14.26 -4.58
CA LYS A 46 14.63 13.43 -5.78
C LYS A 46 16.03 12.81 -5.75
N PRO A 47 16.27 11.76 -4.95
CA PRO A 47 17.56 11.10 -4.97
C PRO A 47 17.76 10.42 -6.34
N HIS A 48 19.01 10.15 -6.70
CA HIS A 48 19.31 9.36 -7.90
C HIS A 48 19.20 7.88 -7.54
N HIS A 49 18.14 7.22 -8.00
CA HIS A 49 17.91 5.82 -7.69
C HIS A 49 18.64 4.89 -8.65
N HIS A 50 19.29 3.87 -8.09
CA HIS A 50 19.73 2.72 -8.85
C HIS A 50 18.52 1.83 -9.14
N VAL A 51 18.42 1.35 -10.37
CA VAL A 51 17.28 0.55 -10.82
C VAL A 51 17.63 -0.93 -10.76
N VAL A 52 16.72 -1.71 -10.20
CA VAL A 52 16.73 -3.17 -10.23
C VAL A 52 15.41 -3.63 -10.83
N LYS A 53 15.49 -4.57 -11.77
CA LYS A 53 14.32 -5.19 -12.40
C LYS A 53 14.09 -6.56 -11.80
N ILE A 54 12.83 -6.86 -11.52
CA ILE A 54 12.41 -8.06 -10.81
C ILE A 54 11.47 -8.85 -11.70
N GLU A 55 11.69 -10.16 -11.76
CA GLU A 55 10.87 -11.06 -12.59
C GLU A 55 9.54 -11.42 -11.91
N GLY A 56 9.41 -11.13 -10.60
CA GLY A 56 8.17 -11.20 -9.83
C GLY A 56 7.99 -12.48 -9.02
N ALA A 57 6.84 -12.61 -8.34
CA ALA A 57 6.58 -13.67 -7.37
C ALA A 57 6.38 -15.10 -7.95
N ARG A 58 6.62 -15.32 -9.26
CA ARG A 58 6.56 -16.66 -9.86
C ARG A 58 7.83 -17.45 -9.52
N GLU A 59 7.86 -17.99 -8.30
CA GLU A 59 8.97 -18.78 -7.75
C GLU A 59 9.22 -20.12 -8.45
N ASP A 60 8.39 -20.50 -9.44
CA ASP A 60 8.39 -21.82 -10.07
C ASP A 60 9.62 -22.10 -10.96
N SER A 61 10.56 -21.16 -11.09
CA SER A 61 11.80 -21.37 -11.84
C SER A 61 12.96 -21.74 -10.90
N GLU A 62 13.70 -22.80 -11.24
CA GLU A 62 14.90 -23.23 -10.47
C GLU A 62 15.94 -22.10 -10.35
N ASN A 63 15.95 -21.17 -11.30
CA ASN A 63 16.88 -20.05 -11.40
C ASN A 63 16.31 -18.73 -10.86
N HIS A 64 15.20 -18.76 -10.12
CA HIS A 64 14.55 -17.54 -9.62
C HIS A 64 15.54 -16.69 -8.81
N GLY A 65 15.80 -15.46 -9.26
CA GLY A 65 16.74 -14.52 -8.65
C GLY A 65 18.20 -14.57 -9.16
N GLU A 66 18.57 -15.45 -10.10
CA GLU A 66 19.91 -15.42 -10.72
C GLU A 66 20.15 -14.15 -11.53
N ASP A 67 19.12 -13.68 -12.22
CA ASP A 67 19.14 -12.43 -12.98
C ASP A 67 19.26 -11.22 -12.07
N LEU A 68 18.56 -11.25 -10.92
CA LEU A 68 18.74 -10.25 -9.86
C LEU A 68 20.18 -10.23 -9.36
N ILE A 69 20.75 -11.39 -8.99
CA ILE A 69 22.15 -11.48 -8.54
C ILE A 69 23.11 -10.92 -9.59
N SER A 70 22.86 -11.20 -10.88
CA SER A 70 23.69 -10.70 -11.97
C SER A 70 23.63 -9.18 -12.11
N GLN A 71 22.45 -8.57 -11.95
CA GLN A 71 22.29 -7.11 -11.89
C GLN A 71 23.08 -6.51 -10.71
N LEU A 72 22.94 -7.11 -9.52
CA LEU A 72 23.53 -6.59 -8.27
C LEU A 72 25.07 -6.55 -8.28
N LYS A 73 25.74 -7.43 -9.05
CA LYS A 73 27.20 -7.39 -9.22
C LYS A 73 27.73 -6.04 -9.72
N SER A 74 26.90 -5.29 -10.44
CA SER A 74 27.26 -3.98 -11.00
C SER A 74 26.84 -2.79 -10.13
N ILE A 75 26.08 -3.03 -9.06
CA ILE A 75 25.51 -1.98 -8.21
C ILE A 75 26.22 -2.00 -6.85
N PRO A 76 26.83 -0.88 -6.41
CA PRO A 76 27.45 -0.81 -5.09
C PRO A 76 26.47 -1.13 -3.95
N SER A 77 26.95 -1.77 -2.88
CA SER A 77 26.12 -2.17 -1.72
C SER A 77 25.77 -1.00 -0.78
N ASP A 78 26.47 0.13 -0.91
CA ASP A 78 26.37 1.33 -0.07
C ASP A 78 25.51 2.44 -0.71
N ILE A 79 24.77 2.12 -1.77
CA ILE A 79 23.79 3.04 -2.33
C ILE A 79 22.71 3.37 -1.29
N THR A 80 22.11 4.56 -1.42
CA THR A 80 21.08 5.03 -0.49
C THR A 80 19.69 5.12 -1.09
N ALA A 81 19.58 4.99 -2.43
CA ALA A 81 18.34 5.11 -3.15
C ALA A 81 18.20 3.98 -4.18
N LEU A 82 17.14 3.19 -4.02
CA LEU A 82 16.84 2.00 -4.80
C LEU A 82 15.45 2.14 -5.43
N ARG A 83 15.34 1.85 -6.72
CA ARG A 83 14.08 1.72 -7.44
C ARG A 83 13.96 0.30 -7.96
N ILE A 84 12.86 -0.35 -7.61
CA ILE A 84 12.50 -1.69 -8.06
C ILE A 84 11.41 -1.55 -9.12
N GLU A 85 11.62 -2.18 -10.27
CA GLU A 85 10.74 -2.13 -11.44
C GLU A 85 10.27 -3.52 -11.88
N GLU A 86 9.27 -3.52 -12.75
CA GLU A 86 8.64 -4.67 -13.43
C GLU A 86 7.65 -5.46 -12.58
N ASP A 87 8.03 -5.86 -11.35
CA ASP A 87 7.14 -6.57 -10.42
C ASP A 87 7.64 -6.40 -8.96
N ALA A 88 6.79 -6.77 -7.99
CA ALA A 88 7.20 -6.83 -6.59
C ALA A 88 8.13 -8.02 -6.33
N PRO A 89 9.20 -7.86 -5.51
CA PRO A 89 10.09 -8.96 -5.16
C PRO A 89 9.37 -10.08 -4.40
N SER A 90 9.69 -11.32 -4.74
CA SER A 90 9.41 -12.50 -3.92
C SER A 90 10.15 -12.46 -2.57
N ASP A 91 9.80 -13.35 -1.64
CA ASP A 91 10.48 -13.47 -0.35
C ASP A 91 11.99 -13.78 -0.54
N LYS A 92 12.31 -14.61 -1.54
CA LYS A 92 13.70 -14.93 -1.93
C LYS A 92 14.45 -13.70 -2.45
N GLU A 93 13.83 -12.91 -3.31
CA GLU A 93 14.44 -11.72 -3.88
C GLU A 93 14.61 -10.61 -2.83
N TRP A 94 13.66 -10.45 -1.91
CA TRP A 94 13.83 -9.57 -0.75
C TRP A 94 15.03 -9.96 0.09
N ALA A 95 15.24 -11.26 0.34
CA ALA A 95 16.40 -11.73 1.07
C ALA A 95 17.73 -11.41 0.34
N ILE A 96 17.75 -11.55 -0.99
CA ILE A 96 18.92 -11.20 -1.83
C ILE A 96 19.20 -9.69 -1.75
N LEU A 97 18.16 -8.86 -1.97
CA LEU A 97 18.25 -7.40 -1.89
C LEU A 97 18.73 -6.93 -0.51
N GLY A 98 18.12 -7.47 0.54
CA GLY A 98 18.46 -7.14 1.93
C GLY A 98 19.88 -7.54 2.31
N SER A 99 20.39 -8.64 1.76
CA SER A 99 21.77 -9.08 1.99
C SER A 99 22.79 -8.23 1.26
N HIS A 100 22.46 -7.75 0.06
CA HIS A 100 23.37 -6.96 -0.78
C HIS A 100 23.43 -5.50 -0.34
N PHE A 101 22.28 -4.85 -0.09
CA PHE A 101 22.23 -3.43 0.24
C PHE A 101 22.20 -3.18 1.75
N THR A 102 23.01 -2.22 2.19
CA THR A 102 23.23 -1.96 3.63
C THR A 102 22.62 -0.66 4.14
N ASP A 103 22.40 0.34 3.27
CA ASP A 103 22.00 1.70 3.69
C ASP A 103 20.88 2.30 2.81
N ILE A 104 19.89 1.49 2.40
CA ILE A 104 18.75 2.04 1.63
C ILE A 104 17.93 2.98 2.52
N GLN A 105 17.87 4.25 2.12
CA GLN A 105 17.11 5.31 2.79
C GLN A 105 15.90 5.76 1.97
N SER A 106 15.93 5.57 0.65
CA SER A 106 14.83 5.90 -0.27
C SER A 106 14.51 4.74 -1.19
N LEU A 107 13.33 4.15 -1.03
CA LEU A 107 12.82 3.06 -1.85
C LEU A 107 11.69 3.54 -2.76
N GLU A 108 11.73 3.15 -4.03
CA GLU A 108 10.59 3.19 -4.94
C GLU A 108 10.28 1.77 -5.38
N LEU A 109 9.04 1.32 -5.16
CA LEU A 109 8.59 -0.02 -5.46
C LEU A 109 7.43 0.05 -6.45
N GLU A 110 7.62 -0.56 -7.62
CA GLU A 110 6.60 -0.75 -8.65
C GLU A 110 6.11 -2.19 -8.60
N SER A 111 4.82 -2.41 -8.33
CA SER A 111 4.22 -3.75 -8.24
C SER A 111 3.92 -4.41 -9.59
N GLY A 112 4.10 -3.67 -10.69
CA GLY A 112 3.84 -4.21 -12.03
C GLY A 112 2.36 -4.54 -12.28
N PHE A 113 2.14 -5.41 -13.28
CA PHE A 113 0.80 -5.79 -13.74
C PHE A 113 0.01 -6.66 -12.75
N ASN A 114 0.71 -7.38 -11.88
CA ASN A 114 0.06 -8.23 -10.88
C ASN A 114 -0.58 -7.40 -9.76
N GLU A 115 -0.16 -6.13 -9.60
CA GLU A 115 -0.66 -5.19 -8.58
C GLU A 115 -0.41 -5.68 -7.12
N ASP A 116 0.36 -6.76 -6.96
CA ASP A 116 0.73 -7.36 -5.68
C ASP A 116 1.88 -6.58 -5.03
N LEU A 117 1.76 -6.28 -3.74
CA LEU A 117 2.77 -5.49 -3.02
C LEU A 117 3.94 -6.33 -2.49
N ASN A 118 3.65 -7.55 -2.05
CA ASN A 118 4.56 -8.50 -1.38
C ASN A 118 5.63 -7.88 -0.45
N ASP A 119 5.27 -6.95 0.43
CA ASP A 119 6.22 -6.17 1.25
C ASP A 119 6.54 -6.80 2.61
N LYS A 120 6.07 -8.03 2.88
CA LYS A 120 6.25 -8.69 4.17
C LYS A 120 7.72 -8.88 4.55
N GLU A 121 8.53 -9.29 3.58
CA GLU A 121 9.97 -9.58 3.78
C GLU A 121 10.86 -8.35 3.47
N LEU A 122 10.27 -7.16 3.38
CA LEU A 122 11.04 -5.94 3.15
C LEU A 122 12.09 -5.75 4.26
N PRO A 123 13.39 -5.58 3.93
CA PRO A 123 14.46 -5.63 4.91
C PRO A 123 14.33 -4.59 6.03
N LEU A 124 14.26 -5.07 7.27
CA LEU A 124 14.05 -4.22 8.44
C LEU A 124 15.30 -3.42 8.87
N HIS A 125 16.49 -3.86 8.48
CA HIS A 125 17.74 -3.16 8.79
C HIS A 125 17.96 -1.92 7.91
N TRP A 126 17.22 -1.78 6.81
CA TRP A 126 17.32 -0.59 5.96
C TRP A 126 16.80 0.65 6.72
N PRO A 127 17.58 1.74 6.79
CA PRO A 127 17.18 2.96 7.48
C PRO A 127 16.22 3.82 6.62
N LEU A 128 15.14 3.21 6.11
CA LEU A 128 14.19 3.84 5.20
C LEU A 128 13.59 5.11 5.79
N LYS A 129 13.78 6.22 5.07
CA LYS A 129 13.17 7.53 5.34
C LYS A 129 12.08 7.87 4.34
N ARG A 130 12.24 7.43 3.09
CA ARG A 130 11.28 7.62 2.01
C ARG A 130 10.91 6.27 1.41
N CYS A 131 9.61 6.04 1.22
CA CYS A 131 9.08 4.88 0.52
C CYS A 131 8.00 5.36 -0.45
N GLN A 132 8.12 5.00 -1.72
CA GLN A 132 7.08 5.19 -2.73
C GLN A 132 6.57 3.82 -3.15
N LEU A 133 5.25 3.64 -3.10
CA LEU A 133 4.56 2.49 -3.65
C LEU A 133 3.82 2.94 -4.91
N SER A 134 4.05 2.21 -6.00
CA SER A 134 3.40 2.44 -7.29
C SER A 134 2.60 1.22 -7.72
N SER A 135 1.41 1.46 -8.28
CA SER A 135 0.50 0.49 -8.93
C SER A 135 -0.12 -0.59 -8.03
N ALA A 136 0.39 -0.80 -6.81
CA ALA A 136 -0.15 -1.81 -5.91
C ALA A 136 -1.60 -1.47 -5.52
N CYS A 137 -2.55 -2.35 -5.85
CA CYS A 137 -3.98 -2.09 -5.70
C CYS A 137 -4.67 -3.16 -4.88
N GLY A 138 -5.64 -2.73 -4.04
CA GLY A 138 -6.46 -3.63 -3.25
C GLY A 138 -5.72 -4.39 -2.15
N GLU A 139 -4.42 -4.17 -1.96
CA GLU A 139 -3.58 -4.88 -0.99
C GLU A 139 -3.53 -4.24 0.40
N VAL A 140 -3.04 -5.01 1.37
CA VAL A 140 -2.72 -4.52 2.72
C VAL A 140 -1.20 -4.46 2.86
N THR A 141 -0.67 -3.32 3.31
CA THR A 141 0.76 -3.18 3.60
C THR A 141 1.12 -4.08 4.78
N LEU A 142 2.10 -4.95 4.62
CA LEU A 142 2.58 -5.86 5.66
C LEU A 142 3.89 -5.39 6.29
N THR A 143 4.62 -4.48 5.62
CA THR A 143 5.92 -4.04 6.11
C THR A 143 5.82 -3.23 7.41
N PRO A 144 6.63 -3.58 8.44
CA PRO A 144 6.75 -2.77 9.65
C PRO A 144 7.22 -1.33 9.38
N HIS A 145 7.91 -1.08 8.27
CA HIS A 145 8.35 0.28 7.92
C HIS A 145 7.19 1.26 7.78
N ILE A 146 6.07 0.80 7.23
CA ILE A 146 4.86 1.58 7.02
C ILE A 146 3.93 1.46 8.22
N ARG A 147 3.59 0.22 8.60
CA ARG A 147 2.61 -0.06 9.66
C ARG A 147 2.95 0.56 11.01
N GLN A 148 4.24 0.70 11.31
CA GLN A 148 4.75 1.25 12.57
C GLN A 148 5.25 2.69 12.43
N GLY A 149 5.01 3.34 11.29
CA GLY A 149 5.38 4.74 11.05
C GLY A 149 6.90 5.00 11.07
N ARG A 150 7.72 4.04 10.63
CA ARG A 150 9.20 4.19 10.61
C ARG A 150 9.67 5.07 9.46
N VAL A 151 8.92 5.10 8.35
CA VAL A 151 9.19 5.98 7.21
C VAL A 151 8.71 7.41 7.50
N SER A 152 9.51 8.40 7.12
CA SER A 152 9.15 9.82 7.27
C SER A 152 8.31 10.35 6.10
N HIS A 153 8.46 9.75 4.92
CA HIS A 153 7.77 10.13 3.70
C HIS A 153 7.25 8.89 2.98
N LEU A 154 5.93 8.69 3.03
CA LEU A 154 5.23 7.68 2.23
C LEU A 154 4.57 8.35 1.02
N ILE A 155 4.82 7.83 -0.18
CA ILE A 155 4.23 8.30 -1.43
C ILE A 155 3.43 7.14 -2.03
N LEU A 156 2.19 7.42 -2.40
CA LEU A 156 1.25 6.46 -2.95
C LEU A 156 0.89 6.91 -4.37
N LEU A 157 1.30 6.15 -5.38
CA LEU A 157 1.07 6.46 -6.79
C LEU A 157 0.25 5.37 -7.45
N LEU A 158 -0.97 5.70 -7.89
CA LEU A 158 -1.88 4.73 -8.52
C LEU A 158 -2.21 3.51 -7.64
N THR A 159 -2.13 3.65 -6.32
CA THR A 159 -2.35 2.55 -5.36
C THR A 159 -3.80 2.52 -4.85
N SER A 160 -4.75 2.24 -5.74
CA SER A 160 -6.18 2.28 -5.39
C SER A 160 -6.54 1.18 -4.39
N GLY A 161 -7.23 1.54 -3.31
CA GLY A 161 -7.71 0.56 -2.32
C GLY A 161 -6.62 -0.07 -1.44
N ILE A 162 -5.41 0.51 -1.40
CA ILE A 162 -4.36 0.09 -0.46
C ILE A 162 -4.79 0.32 0.99
N ARG A 163 -4.49 -0.65 1.85
CA ARG A 163 -4.89 -0.67 3.28
C ARG A 163 -3.66 -0.73 4.18
N PHE A 164 -3.75 -0.15 5.36
CA PHE A 164 -2.66 -0.12 6.36
C PHE A 164 -2.93 -1.05 7.55
N GLU A 165 -4.05 -1.76 7.52
CA GLU A 165 -4.51 -2.67 8.55
C GLU A 165 -5.62 -3.57 8.01
N GLY A 166 -5.97 -4.57 8.81
CA GLY A 166 -7.05 -5.48 8.50
C GLY A 166 -6.66 -6.65 7.60
N PRO A 167 -7.66 -7.43 7.16
CA PRO A 167 -7.41 -8.67 6.46
C PRO A 167 -6.85 -8.44 5.06
N THR A 168 -6.07 -9.42 4.61
CA THR A 168 -5.58 -9.53 3.24
C THR A 168 -6.74 -9.77 2.26
N SER A 169 -6.51 -9.49 0.98
CA SER A 169 -7.48 -9.75 -0.10
C SER A 169 -7.89 -11.23 -0.15
N SER A 170 -6.93 -12.13 0.11
CA SER A 170 -7.17 -13.57 0.20
C SER A 170 -8.06 -13.94 1.39
N GLU A 171 -7.82 -13.37 2.58
CA GLU A 171 -8.64 -13.60 3.76
C GLU A 171 -10.07 -13.07 3.59
N LEU A 172 -10.23 -11.87 3.01
CA LEU A 172 -11.54 -11.29 2.69
C LEU A 172 -12.31 -12.21 1.72
N SER A 173 -11.67 -12.64 0.64
CA SER A 173 -12.26 -13.53 -0.38
C SER A 173 -12.67 -14.87 0.22
N LYS A 174 -11.83 -15.45 1.07
CA LYS A 174 -12.08 -16.71 1.74
C LYS A 174 -13.25 -16.59 2.72
N ALA A 175 -13.25 -15.55 3.56
CA ALA A 175 -14.32 -15.31 4.52
C ALA A 175 -15.67 -15.09 3.82
N HIS A 176 -15.68 -14.32 2.71
CA HIS A 176 -16.87 -14.08 1.91
C HIS A 176 -17.41 -15.37 1.26
N SER A 177 -16.53 -16.17 0.65
CA SER A 177 -16.88 -17.46 0.06
C SER A 177 -17.50 -18.41 1.10
N GLN A 178 -16.96 -18.42 2.32
CA GLN A 178 -17.50 -19.21 3.43
C GLN A 178 -18.86 -18.68 3.92
N ALA A 179 -19.07 -17.36 3.95
CA ALA A 179 -20.36 -16.75 4.31
C ALA A 179 -21.45 -17.09 3.28
N ILE A 180 -21.12 -17.08 1.99
CA ILE A 180 -22.02 -17.54 0.92
C ILE A 180 -22.39 -19.02 1.13
N ALA A 181 -21.40 -19.88 1.41
CA ALA A 181 -21.63 -21.31 1.63
C ALA A 181 -22.54 -21.58 2.85
N ARG A 182 -22.50 -20.70 3.86
CA ARG A 182 -23.41 -20.75 5.03
C ARG A 182 -24.78 -20.11 4.77
N GLY A 183 -24.98 -19.42 3.64
CA GLY A 183 -26.21 -18.70 3.32
C GLY A 183 -26.36 -17.34 4.04
N GLU A 184 -25.28 -16.83 4.62
CA GLU A 184 -25.25 -15.53 5.33
C GLU A 184 -25.11 -14.34 4.36
N GLU A 185 -24.52 -14.59 3.19
CA GLU A 185 -24.33 -13.61 2.13
C GLU A 185 -24.84 -14.14 0.79
N LYS A 186 -25.17 -13.22 -0.12
CA LYS A 186 -25.53 -13.58 -1.49
C LYS A 186 -24.28 -13.52 -2.37
N ALA A 187 -24.15 -14.49 -3.26
CA ALA A 187 -23.17 -14.42 -4.32
C ALA A 187 -23.66 -13.47 -5.42
N ASP A 188 -22.78 -12.57 -5.86
CA ASP A 188 -23.02 -11.69 -6.99
C ASP A 188 -22.47 -12.31 -8.28
N TYR A 189 -23.22 -12.17 -9.37
CA TYR A 189 -22.86 -12.75 -10.66
C TYR A 189 -23.01 -11.72 -11.77
N ILE A 190 -22.15 -11.84 -12.79
CA ILE A 190 -22.36 -11.23 -14.10
C ILE A 190 -22.60 -12.30 -15.15
N THR A 191 -23.54 -12.02 -16.03
CA THR A 191 -23.78 -12.83 -17.22
C THR A 191 -22.83 -12.39 -18.33
N VAL A 192 -22.05 -13.32 -18.84
CA VAL A 192 -21.13 -13.12 -19.96
C VAL A 192 -21.76 -13.71 -21.21
N LYS A 193 -21.75 -12.95 -22.33
CA LYS A 193 -22.32 -13.34 -23.63
C LYS A 193 -23.81 -13.72 -23.56
N GLU A 194 -24.59 -12.89 -22.86
CA GLU A 194 -26.03 -13.04 -22.71
C GLU A 194 -26.74 -13.22 -24.06
N GLY A 195 -27.65 -14.20 -24.14
CA GLY A 195 -28.42 -14.51 -25.33
C GLY A 195 -27.67 -15.33 -26.40
N THR A 196 -26.48 -15.85 -26.09
CA THR A 196 -25.69 -16.70 -27.00
C THR A 196 -25.55 -18.13 -26.47
N PRO A 197 -25.19 -19.12 -27.32
CA PRO A 197 -24.87 -20.48 -26.85
C PRO A 197 -23.69 -20.57 -25.87
N GLU A 198 -22.89 -19.50 -25.74
CA GLU A 198 -21.72 -19.41 -24.88
C GLU A 198 -22.02 -18.64 -23.58
N GLU A 199 -23.31 -18.39 -23.29
CA GLU A 199 -23.74 -17.70 -22.08
C GLU A 199 -23.26 -18.43 -20.82
N ARG A 200 -22.63 -17.68 -19.91
CA ARG A 200 -22.21 -18.20 -18.61
C ARG A 200 -22.30 -17.14 -17.53
N GLN A 201 -22.50 -17.58 -16.29
CA GLN A 201 -22.42 -16.72 -15.12
C GLN A 201 -21.01 -16.80 -14.52
N ASN A 202 -20.41 -15.64 -14.30
CA ASN A 202 -19.17 -15.53 -13.54
C ASN A 202 -19.50 -14.88 -12.19
N GLN A 203 -19.11 -15.53 -11.10
CA GLN A 203 -19.21 -14.94 -9.78
C GLN A 203 -18.23 -13.77 -9.67
N ILE A 204 -18.68 -12.66 -9.09
CA ILE A 204 -17.86 -11.50 -8.78
C ILE A 204 -17.62 -11.45 -7.28
N THR A 205 -16.41 -11.07 -6.88
CA THR A 205 -16.08 -10.71 -5.50
C THR A 205 -15.44 -9.32 -5.51
N SER A 206 -16.11 -8.35 -4.91
CA SER A 206 -15.64 -6.96 -4.82
C SER A 206 -14.80 -6.77 -3.55
N ILE A 207 -13.47 -6.91 -3.66
CA ILE A 207 -12.56 -6.71 -2.52
C ILE A 207 -12.73 -5.35 -1.84
N PRO A 208 -12.87 -4.22 -2.58
CA PRO A 208 -13.09 -2.92 -1.94
C PRO A 208 -14.37 -2.87 -1.09
N GLU A 209 -15.45 -3.53 -1.51
CA GLU A 209 -16.69 -3.59 -0.73
C GLU A 209 -16.53 -4.44 0.54
N LEU A 210 -15.88 -5.60 0.42
CA LEU A 210 -15.59 -6.46 1.57
C LEU A 210 -14.69 -5.74 2.59
N ALA A 211 -13.65 -5.06 2.11
CA ALA A 211 -12.78 -4.23 2.94
C ALA A 211 -13.55 -3.08 3.61
N SER A 212 -14.42 -2.38 2.86
CA SER A 212 -15.24 -1.30 3.40
C SER A 212 -16.18 -1.81 4.50
N LYS A 213 -16.84 -2.95 4.27
CA LYS A 213 -17.71 -3.60 5.27
C LYS A 213 -16.92 -3.98 6.53
N TRP A 214 -15.71 -4.52 6.37
CA TRP A 214 -14.84 -4.82 7.51
C TRP A 214 -14.46 -3.56 8.29
N MET A 215 -14.05 -2.49 7.61
CA MET A 215 -13.69 -1.22 8.23
C MET A 215 -14.86 -0.61 9.01
N ILE A 216 -16.06 -0.62 8.42
CA ILE A 216 -17.29 -0.14 9.07
C ILE A 216 -17.54 -0.97 10.34
N ASN A 217 -17.53 -2.29 10.26
CA ASN A 217 -17.72 -3.16 11.43
C ASN A 217 -16.65 -2.94 12.51
N LYS A 218 -15.41 -2.63 12.11
CA LYS A 218 -14.31 -2.36 13.04
C LYS A 218 -14.51 -1.05 13.79
N TYR A 219 -14.98 0.01 13.12
CA TYR A 219 -14.92 1.38 13.64
C TYR A 219 -16.25 2.02 14.00
N GLU A 220 -17.34 1.61 13.38
CA GLU A 220 -18.65 2.20 13.61
C GLU A 220 -19.08 2.03 15.08
N GLY A 221 -19.42 3.15 15.73
CA GLY A 221 -19.90 3.18 17.11
C GLY A 221 -18.81 3.08 18.21
N LYS A 222 -17.52 3.03 17.86
CA LYS A 222 -16.43 2.96 18.86
C LYS A 222 -15.84 4.33 19.19
N LYS A 223 -15.68 4.63 20.48
CA LYS A 223 -15.16 5.92 20.98
C LYS A 223 -13.63 6.03 20.92
N GLU A 224 -12.94 4.91 20.99
CA GLU A 224 -11.47 4.83 20.92
C GLU A 224 -11.05 3.85 19.83
N HIS A 225 -10.09 4.27 19.02
CA HIS A 225 -9.54 3.50 17.92
C HIS A 225 -8.18 2.98 18.41
N GLN A 226 -8.12 1.71 18.77
CA GLN A 226 -6.86 1.07 19.12
C GLN A 226 -6.20 0.55 17.84
N LEU A 227 -4.89 0.78 17.73
CA LEU A 227 -4.09 0.18 16.68
C LEU A 227 -4.05 -1.34 16.90
N GLU A 228 -3.88 -2.08 15.81
CA GLU A 228 -3.51 -3.49 15.92
C GLU A 228 -2.13 -3.60 16.57
N GLU A 229 -1.89 -4.66 17.34
CA GLU A 229 -0.66 -4.85 18.13
C GLU A 229 0.62 -4.67 17.29
N ASP A 230 0.61 -5.21 16.07
CA ASP A 230 1.74 -5.12 15.14
C ASP A 230 1.98 -3.72 14.55
N ASN A 231 0.99 -2.82 14.66
CA ASN A 231 1.07 -1.44 14.14
C ASN A 231 1.67 -0.48 15.16
N TYR A 232 1.92 -0.92 16.40
CA TYR A 232 2.56 -0.05 17.39
C TYR A 232 4.04 0.20 17.02
N PRO A 233 4.52 1.44 17.15
CA PRO A 233 5.94 1.73 16.96
C PRO A 233 6.77 0.91 17.95
N PRO A 234 7.98 0.46 17.56
CA PRO A 234 8.85 -0.26 18.48
C PRO A 234 9.13 0.61 19.71
N PRO A 235 9.22 0.01 20.91
CA PRO A 235 9.49 0.75 22.14
C PRO A 235 10.74 1.61 21.94
N THR A 236 10.64 2.91 22.22
CA THR A 236 11.81 3.79 22.18
C THR A 236 12.71 3.43 23.35
N ILE A 237 13.72 2.57 23.14
CA ILE A 237 14.72 2.29 24.16
C ILE A 237 15.55 3.56 24.32
N ASN A 238 15.28 4.30 25.38
CA ASN A 238 16.04 5.49 25.72
C ASN A 238 17.40 5.05 26.30
N ILE A 239 18.40 4.86 25.44
CA ILE A 239 19.75 4.33 25.79
C ILE A 239 20.55 5.28 26.72
N ARG A 240 19.94 6.39 27.20
CA ARG A 240 20.61 7.38 28.05
C ARG A 240 20.82 6.97 29.51
N PHE A 241 20.42 5.77 29.94
CA PHE A 241 20.52 5.36 31.35
C PHE A 241 21.24 4.02 31.62
N VAL A 242 22.03 3.49 30.69
CA VAL A 242 22.97 2.42 31.04
C VAL A 242 24.32 3.04 31.41
N VAL A 243 24.38 3.68 32.58
CA VAL A 243 25.65 3.86 33.31
C VAL A 243 25.74 2.66 34.24
N THR A 244 26.40 1.61 33.78
CA THR A 244 26.88 0.56 34.67
C THR A 244 27.99 1.17 35.52
N VAL A 245 27.68 1.48 36.78
CA VAL A 245 28.71 1.74 37.79
C VAL A 245 29.33 0.38 38.10
N LEU A 246 30.48 0.11 37.52
CA LEU A 246 31.39 -0.91 38.01
C LEU A 246 32.04 -0.33 39.28
N THR A 247 31.59 -0.79 40.44
CA THR A 247 32.34 -0.69 41.70
C THR A 247 33.26 -1.88 41.86
#